data_AF-A0A7J5YM37-F1
#
_entry.id   AF-A0A7J5YM37-F1
#
_cell.length_a   1.000
_cell.length_b   1.000
_cell.length_c   1.000
_cell.angle_alpha   90.00
_cell.angle_beta   90.00
_cell.angle_gamma   90.00
#
_symmetry.space_group_name_H-M   'P 1'
#
loop_
_entity.id
_entity.type
_entity.pdbx_description
1 polymer ?
#
loop_
_entity_poly.entity_id
_entity_poly.type
_entity_poly.pdbx_seq_one_letter_code
_entity_poly.pdbx_strand_id
1 'polypeptide(L)'
;MTDKGVFDTNVLTLTRFVLEEGKKAQGTGELTNLLNSICTAVKAISTAVRKAGIANLYGISGTTNVTGDQVKKLDILSNDLVINMIKSSFTSCVLVSEEDEKAIIVEPDKQGKYIVCFDPLDGSSNIDCLVSIGTIFGIYKKTTDGEPCEKDALQPGRNLVAAGYALYGSATMMVLSTGQGVNCFMLDPSIGEFILVDRDVKIKKKGKIYSLNEGYAQHFYPDVSEYLQKKKFPEDGSSPYGSRYVGSMVADVHRTLVYGGIFLYPANTKSPKGKLRLLYECNPMAYIMEQAGGMATTGSMNVLDIQPTSIHERVPVVLGSPDDVQEYLSIYYNHNQAAQSGYSFLASAPPVCDDRITTVVWTNQRRGLQYPYQPISTASSQRSAAQRLDAGSPNHSRRLVCWKAILKCHGETECHYAYDQYLYACSSVLSGDRKKCPSHCISSLIQLNMTQGGPALEDCDCATDPVCRSTKQAIEPCLPRTSTVGCTEARRQCEGDHYCSSAMRDYLFHCRKLFGGERCSEDCRRVISNMRTMPKAQQLDTCVCDGTDRNICEYIKVSMKTFCSDSSDRFAGSGFSDTEEDSEDDYIDREEYLYEENSSASPPCRTVLNILTTILVLTKFI
;
A
#
# COMPACT_ATOMS: atom_id res chain seq x y z
N MET A 1 27.92 -18.21 16.18
CA MET A 1 27.58 -18.76 14.85
C MET A 1 26.46 -19.78 15.06
N THR A 2 25.25 -19.48 14.59
CA THR A 2 24.13 -20.44 14.60
C THR A 2 24.11 -21.19 13.28
N ASP A 3 23.83 -22.48 13.36
CA ASP A 3 23.88 -23.45 12.27
C ASP A 3 22.82 -23.10 11.20
N LYS A 4 23.26 -22.61 10.03
CA LYS A 4 22.37 -22.28 8.92
C LYS A 4 22.13 -23.52 8.07
N GLY A 5 21.02 -24.22 8.35
CA GLY A 5 20.50 -25.26 7.47
C GLY A 5 20.21 -24.73 6.05
N VAL A 6 20.13 -25.66 5.09
CA VAL A 6 20.00 -25.35 3.64
C VAL A 6 18.76 -24.50 3.30
N PHE A 7 17.73 -24.53 4.14
CA PHE A 7 16.55 -23.67 4.04
C PHE A 7 16.27 -22.98 5.38
N ASP A 8 16.14 -21.66 5.38
CA ASP A 8 15.66 -20.91 6.53
C ASP A 8 14.12 -20.86 6.51
N THR A 9 13.48 -21.78 7.24
CA THR A 9 12.03 -21.80 7.42
C THR A 9 11.55 -20.93 8.59
N ASN A 10 12.46 -20.23 9.29
CA ASN A 10 12.16 -19.48 10.52
C ASN A 10 11.79 -18.01 10.20
N VAL A 11 10.82 -17.82 9.31
CA VAL A 11 10.36 -16.49 8.89
C VAL A 11 9.83 -15.68 10.07
N LEU A 12 10.21 -14.40 10.14
CA LEU A 12 9.77 -13.46 11.16
C LEU A 12 8.70 -12.52 10.61
N THR A 13 7.43 -12.82 10.87
CA THR A 13 6.33 -11.90 10.52
C THR A 13 6.26 -10.73 11.49
N LEU A 14 5.60 -9.63 11.09
CA LEU A 14 5.35 -8.46 11.93
C LEU A 14 4.59 -8.87 13.20
N THR A 15 3.53 -9.67 13.07
CA THR A 15 2.77 -10.19 14.21
C THR A 15 3.67 -10.92 15.21
N ARG A 16 4.59 -11.77 14.72
CA ARG A 16 5.55 -12.47 15.57
C ARG A 16 6.58 -11.52 16.19
N PHE A 17 7.13 -10.59 15.42
CA PHE A 17 8.06 -9.57 15.91
C PHE A 17 7.44 -8.75 17.05
N VAL A 18 6.24 -8.21 16.86
CA VAL A 18 5.54 -7.39 17.85
C VAL A 18 5.12 -8.20 19.09
N LEU A 19 4.82 -9.50 18.94
CA LEU A 19 4.62 -10.41 20.07
C LEU A 19 5.92 -10.67 20.86
N GLU A 20 7.05 -10.85 20.18
CA GLU A 20 8.37 -11.05 20.80
C GLU A 20 8.83 -9.78 21.54
N GLU A 21 8.72 -8.59 20.93
CA GLU A 21 9.03 -7.31 21.59
C GLU A 21 8.06 -6.99 22.72
N GLY A 22 6.75 -7.24 22.55
CA GLY A 22 5.74 -7.06 23.59
C GLY A 22 5.99 -7.91 24.83
N LYS A 23 6.51 -9.14 24.66
CA LYS A 23 6.96 -10.00 25.77
C LYS A 23 8.17 -9.43 26.51
N LYS A 24 9.18 -8.91 25.79
CA LYS A 24 10.35 -8.26 26.42
C LYS A 24 9.94 -7.03 27.23
N ALA A 25 9.01 -6.24 26.70
CA ALA A 25 8.46 -5.06 27.37
C ALA A 25 7.46 -5.36 28.50
N GLN A 26 7.16 -6.65 28.77
CA GLN A 26 6.15 -7.10 29.74
C GLN A 26 4.77 -6.43 29.54
N GLY A 27 4.41 -6.16 28.28
CA GLY A 27 3.18 -5.46 27.93
C GLY A 27 1.94 -6.34 28.05
N THR A 28 0.77 -5.71 28.22
CA THR A 28 -0.55 -6.38 28.30
C THR A 28 -1.03 -7.00 26.98
N GLY A 29 -0.29 -6.82 25.89
CA GLY A 29 -0.68 -7.24 24.53
C GLY A 29 -1.56 -6.24 23.77
N GLU A 30 -2.07 -5.17 24.42
CA GLU A 30 -2.93 -4.18 23.75
C GLU A 30 -2.23 -3.51 22.55
N LEU A 31 -0.96 -3.10 22.66
CA LEU A 31 -0.23 -2.52 21.52
C LEU A 31 -0.07 -3.52 20.37
N THR A 32 0.09 -4.82 20.68
CA THR A 32 0.16 -5.89 19.69
C THR A 32 -1.17 -6.03 18.94
N ASN A 33 -2.30 -6.00 19.66
CA ASN A 33 -3.63 -6.04 19.06
C ASN A 33 -3.89 -4.81 18.19
N LEU A 34 -3.50 -3.61 18.64
CA LEU A 34 -3.60 -2.37 17.87
C LEU A 34 -2.82 -2.46 16.54
N LEU A 35 -1.56 -2.89 16.61
CA LEU A 35 -0.71 -3.03 15.43
C LEU A 35 -1.23 -4.12 14.47
N ASN A 36 -1.80 -5.21 14.97
CA ASN A 36 -2.48 -6.23 14.14
C ASN A 36 -3.73 -5.68 13.43
N SER A 37 -4.54 -4.86 14.11
CA SER A 37 -5.67 -4.14 13.49
C SER A 37 -5.20 -3.19 12.39
N ILE A 38 -4.15 -2.39 12.64
CA ILE A 38 -3.55 -1.50 11.64
C ILE A 38 -3.03 -2.30 10.44
N CYS A 39 -2.33 -3.41 10.67
CA CYS A 39 -1.88 -4.30 9.59
C CYS A 39 -3.04 -4.87 8.75
N THR A 40 -4.19 -5.13 9.38
CA THR A 40 -5.39 -5.60 8.69
C THR A 40 -6.01 -4.51 7.82
N ALA A 41 -6.13 -3.28 8.34
CA ALA A 41 -6.55 -2.12 7.55
C ALA A 41 -5.61 -1.87 6.35
N VAL A 42 -4.30 -1.87 6.58
CA VAL A 42 -3.30 -1.67 5.53
C VAL A 42 -3.36 -2.77 4.47
N LYS A 43 -3.60 -4.04 4.82
CA LYS A 43 -3.82 -5.12 3.83
C LYS A 43 -5.07 -4.89 2.97
N ALA A 44 -6.15 -4.40 3.57
CA ALA A 44 -7.38 -4.06 2.85
C ALA A 44 -7.17 -2.85 1.89
N ILE A 45 -6.54 -1.77 2.37
CA ILE A 45 -6.20 -0.58 1.55
C ILE A 45 -5.23 -0.97 0.42
N SER A 46 -4.15 -1.68 0.74
CA SER A 46 -3.19 -2.26 -0.21
C SER A 46 -3.85 -3.05 -1.35
N THR A 47 -4.92 -3.79 -1.04
CA THR A 47 -5.72 -4.55 -2.00
C THR A 47 -6.66 -3.65 -2.81
N ALA A 48 -7.23 -2.60 -2.21
CA ALA A 48 -8.09 -1.63 -2.89
C ALA A 48 -7.30 -0.75 -3.88
N VAL A 49 -6.16 -0.21 -3.45
CA VAL A 49 -5.25 0.62 -4.27
C VAL A 49 -4.82 -0.13 -5.54
N ARG A 50 -4.36 -1.38 -5.41
CA ARG A 50 -3.92 -2.23 -6.54
C ARG A 50 -5.00 -2.51 -7.60
N LYS A 51 -6.28 -2.33 -7.28
CA LYS A 51 -7.40 -2.56 -8.21
C LYS A 51 -8.29 -1.34 -8.41
N ALA A 52 -7.84 -0.16 -7.98
CA ALA A 52 -8.68 1.02 -7.85
C ALA A 52 -9.36 1.45 -9.17
N GLY A 53 -8.63 1.39 -10.30
CA GLY A 53 -9.20 1.65 -11.62
C GLY A 53 -10.23 0.61 -12.09
N ILE A 54 -10.01 -0.66 -11.75
CA ILE A 54 -10.94 -1.76 -12.09
C ILE A 54 -12.21 -1.67 -11.25
N ALA A 55 -12.09 -1.26 -9.98
CA ALA A 55 -13.19 -1.11 -9.03
C ALA A 55 -13.89 0.27 -9.09
N ASN A 56 -13.56 1.13 -10.06
CA ASN A 56 -14.08 2.50 -10.18
C ASN A 56 -13.92 3.37 -8.91
N LEU A 57 -12.84 3.12 -8.15
CA LEU A 57 -12.47 3.86 -6.94
C LEU A 57 -11.70 5.16 -7.21
N TYR A 58 -11.38 5.46 -8.48
CA TYR A 58 -10.87 6.77 -8.88
C TYR A 58 -11.97 7.84 -8.93
N GLY A 59 -11.51 9.08 -8.90
CA GLY A 59 -12.36 10.28 -8.93
C GLY A 59 -12.83 10.79 -7.56
N ILE A 60 -13.36 12.00 -7.61
CA ILE A 60 -13.81 12.82 -6.48
C ILE A 60 -15.12 12.25 -5.90
N SER A 61 -15.27 12.26 -4.58
CA SER A 61 -16.49 11.79 -3.91
C SER A 61 -17.61 12.85 -3.81
N GLY A 62 -17.30 14.10 -4.18
CA GLY A 62 -18.23 15.24 -4.13
C GLY A 62 -18.13 16.09 -2.87
N THR A 63 -17.20 15.78 -1.97
CA THR A 63 -16.93 16.48 -0.71
C THR A 63 -15.53 17.11 -0.69
N THR A 64 -15.36 18.14 0.14
CA THR A 64 -14.07 18.77 0.46
C THR A 64 -13.82 18.55 1.94
N ASN A 65 -12.60 18.15 2.32
CA ASN A 65 -12.25 17.94 3.73
C ASN A 65 -11.90 19.25 4.44
N VAL A 66 -11.67 19.17 5.74
CA VAL A 66 -11.41 20.34 6.60
C VAL A 66 -10.10 21.07 6.30
N THR A 67 -9.19 20.40 5.61
CA THR A 67 -7.88 20.92 5.22
C THR A 67 -7.90 21.60 3.85
N GLY A 68 -9.03 21.49 3.12
CA GLY A 68 -9.33 22.17 1.87
C GLY A 68 -9.03 21.34 0.61
N ASP A 69 -8.62 20.08 0.77
CA ASP A 69 -8.33 19.15 -0.32
C ASP A 69 -9.64 18.45 -0.81
N GLN A 70 -9.71 18.08 -2.09
CA GLN A 70 -10.89 17.40 -2.66
C GLN A 70 -10.86 15.91 -2.35
N VAL A 71 -11.85 15.42 -1.60
CA VAL A 71 -11.89 14.03 -1.11
C VAL A 71 -12.13 13.07 -2.28
N LYS A 72 -11.24 12.10 -2.46
CA LYS A 72 -11.38 11.01 -3.41
C LYS A 72 -12.03 9.80 -2.72
N LYS A 73 -12.64 8.91 -3.51
CA LYS A 73 -13.35 7.74 -2.94
C LYS A 73 -12.43 6.79 -2.16
N LEU A 74 -11.16 6.69 -2.56
CA LEU A 74 -10.18 5.90 -1.83
C LEU A 74 -9.86 6.48 -0.45
N ASP A 75 -9.89 7.80 -0.30
CA ASP A 75 -9.62 8.48 0.97
C ASP A 75 -10.70 8.10 1.99
N ILE A 76 -11.98 8.19 1.61
CA ILE A 76 -13.12 7.71 2.42
C ILE A 76 -12.98 6.23 2.78
N LEU A 77 -12.70 5.36 1.78
CA LEU A 77 -12.56 3.92 2.01
C LEU A 77 -11.42 3.61 2.98
N SER A 78 -10.28 4.30 2.85
CA SER A 78 -9.14 4.12 3.75
C SER A 78 -9.42 4.63 5.16
N ASN A 79 -10.09 5.78 5.30
CA ASN A 79 -10.50 6.32 6.59
C ASN A 79 -11.46 5.35 7.32
N ASP A 80 -12.52 4.91 6.65
CA ASP A 80 -13.47 3.94 7.18
C ASP A 80 -12.79 2.63 7.59
N LEU A 81 -11.86 2.10 6.79
CA LEU A 81 -11.12 0.88 7.12
C LEU A 81 -10.24 1.06 8.37
N VAL A 82 -9.50 2.16 8.48
CA VAL A 82 -8.62 2.43 9.62
C VAL A 82 -9.45 2.64 10.90
N ILE A 83 -10.48 3.49 10.86
CA ILE A 83 -11.37 3.77 12.00
C ILE A 83 -12.00 2.47 12.51
N ASN A 84 -12.61 1.68 11.61
CA ASN A 84 -13.32 0.47 12.02
C ASN A 84 -12.37 -0.60 12.59
N MET A 85 -11.22 -0.84 11.96
CA MET A 85 -10.23 -1.81 12.46
C MET A 85 -9.64 -1.39 13.80
N ILE A 86 -9.35 -0.10 14.00
CA ILE A 86 -8.84 0.39 15.29
C ILE A 86 -9.94 0.36 16.37
N LYS A 87 -11.17 0.82 16.11
CA LYS A 87 -12.28 0.70 17.08
C LYS A 87 -12.53 -0.76 17.50
N SER A 88 -12.49 -1.69 16.55
CA SER A 88 -12.66 -3.13 16.83
C SER A 88 -11.48 -3.80 17.55
N SER A 89 -10.37 -3.08 17.78
CA SER A 89 -9.20 -3.63 18.49
C SER A 89 -9.39 -3.69 20.02
N PHE A 90 -10.30 -2.89 20.59
CA PHE A 90 -10.46 -2.66 22.03
C PHE A 90 -9.23 -2.04 22.73
N THR A 91 -8.41 -1.25 22.00
CA THR A 91 -7.12 -0.73 22.50
C THR A 91 -7.00 0.81 22.51
N SER A 92 -7.89 1.51 21.83
CA SER A 92 -7.82 2.96 21.61
C SER A 92 -8.99 3.71 22.25
N CYS A 93 -8.76 4.93 22.74
CA CYS A 93 -9.81 5.80 23.29
C CYS A 93 -10.11 7.04 22.43
N VAL A 94 -9.11 7.55 21.69
CA VAL A 94 -9.24 8.75 20.83
C VAL A 94 -8.54 8.48 19.51
N LEU A 95 -9.19 8.85 18.40
CA LEU A 95 -8.62 8.79 17.06
C LEU A 95 -8.62 10.20 16.44
N VAL A 96 -7.56 10.52 15.68
CA VAL A 96 -7.46 11.74 14.88
C VAL A 96 -7.10 11.33 13.45
N SER A 97 -7.96 11.66 12.50
CA SER A 97 -7.75 11.45 11.07
C SER A 97 -7.43 12.77 10.36
N GLU A 98 -6.81 12.70 9.18
CA GLU A 98 -6.74 13.85 8.27
C GLU A 98 -8.12 14.26 7.72
N GLU A 99 -9.04 13.29 7.60
CA GLU A 99 -10.33 13.44 6.92
C GLU A 99 -11.50 13.85 7.86
N ASP A 100 -11.30 13.81 9.17
CA ASP A 100 -12.34 14.12 10.18
C ASP A 100 -12.05 15.43 10.90
N GLU A 101 -13.03 16.36 10.97
CA GLU A 101 -12.89 17.70 11.60
C GLU A 101 -12.48 17.68 13.08
N LYS A 102 -12.81 16.60 13.77
CA LYS A 102 -12.77 16.50 15.24
C LYS A 102 -12.24 15.14 15.62
N ALA A 103 -11.58 15.07 16.77
CA ALA A 103 -11.14 13.78 17.28
C ALA A 103 -12.34 12.85 17.55
N ILE A 104 -12.27 11.64 17.01
CA ILE A 104 -13.27 10.59 17.21
C ILE A 104 -13.03 9.97 18.58
N ILE A 105 -13.98 10.15 19.49
CA ILE A 105 -13.98 9.47 20.79
C ILE A 105 -14.54 8.06 20.60
N VAL A 106 -13.80 7.05 21.06
CA VAL A 106 -14.20 5.64 20.95
C VAL A 106 -15.28 5.33 22.00
N GLU A 107 -16.24 4.49 21.63
CA GLU A 107 -17.35 4.09 22.48
C GLU A 107 -16.85 3.34 23.75
N PRO A 108 -17.39 3.60 24.96
CA PRO A 108 -16.82 3.07 26.21
C PRO A 108 -16.63 1.54 26.28
N ASP A 109 -17.46 0.77 25.58
CA ASP A 109 -17.35 -0.70 25.46
C ASP A 109 -16.17 -1.17 24.61
N LYS A 110 -15.52 -0.26 23.88
CA LYS A 110 -14.40 -0.50 22.95
C LYS A 110 -13.15 0.30 23.27
N GLN A 111 -13.16 1.08 24.36
CA GLN A 111 -12.03 1.90 24.75
C GLN A 111 -10.84 1.06 25.25
N GLY A 112 -9.64 1.50 24.89
CA GLY A 112 -8.40 1.14 25.56
C GLY A 112 -7.50 2.36 25.76
N LYS A 113 -6.24 2.16 26.14
CA LYS A 113 -5.36 3.26 26.62
C LYS A 113 -4.61 4.06 25.54
N TYR A 114 -4.75 3.72 24.26
CA TYR A 114 -3.99 4.36 23.18
C TYR A 114 -4.78 5.44 22.45
N ILE A 115 -4.03 6.37 21.85
CA ILE A 115 -4.53 7.44 21.00
C ILE A 115 -3.83 7.30 19.68
N VAL A 116 -4.57 7.30 18.57
CA VAL A 116 -4.00 7.10 17.24
C VAL A 116 -4.28 8.31 16.36
N CYS A 117 -3.21 8.97 15.92
CA CYS A 117 -3.25 10.02 14.91
C CYS A 117 -2.79 9.40 13.59
N PHE A 118 -3.58 9.48 12.53
CA PHE A 118 -3.25 8.85 11.25
C PHE A 118 -3.66 9.68 10.04
N ASP A 119 -2.87 9.55 8.97
CA ASP A 119 -3.26 9.92 7.62
C ASP A 119 -3.67 8.60 6.92
N PRO A 120 -4.95 8.43 6.56
CA PRO A 120 -5.40 7.18 5.98
C PRO A 120 -4.85 6.96 4.56
N LEU A 121 -4.56 8.03 3.79
CA LEU A 121 -4.06 7.93 2.42
C LEU A 121 -3.19 9.12 1.93
N ASP A 122 -1.98 9.25 2.48
CA ASP A 122 -0.98 10.24 2.02
C ASP A 122 -0.68 10.09 0.52
N GLY A 123 -0.54 11.23 -0.14
CA GLY A 123 -0.35 11.33 -1.58
C GLY A 123 -1.64 11.17 -2.36
N SER A 124 -2.82 11.42 -1.78
CA SER A 124 -4.11 11.29 -2.47
C SER A 124 -4.16 12.01 -3.83
N SER A 125 -3.48 13.15 -3.99
CA SER A 125 -3.32 13.86 -5.28
C SER A 125 -2.72 12.97 -6.39
N ASN A 126 -1.82 12.05 -6.04
CA ASN A 126 -1.07 11.15 -6.92
C ASN A 126 -1.79 9.83 -7.26
N ILE A 127 -3.00 9.59 -6.73
CA ILE A 127 -3.81 8.37 -6.98
C ILE A 127 -4.07 8.14 -8.47
N ASP A 128 -4.55 9.15 -9.19
CA ASP A 128 -5.06 8.97 -10.56
C ASP A 128 -3.93 8.81 -11.60
N CYS A 129 -2.69 9.16 -11.24
CA CYS A 129 -1.48 8.95 -12.05
C CYS A 129 -0.67 7.71 -11.63
N LEU A 130 -1.21 6.86 -10.74
CA LEU A 130 -0.61 5.59 -10.29
C LEU A 130 0.77 5.74 -9.62
N VAL A 131 1.07 6.91 -9.09
CA VAL A 131 2.30 7.17 -8.33
C VAL A 131 2.14 6.60 -6.91
N SER A 132 3.25 6.23 -6.26
CA SER A 132 3.25 5.67 -4.90
C SER A 132 2.51 6.57 -3.89
N ILE A 133 1.66 5.97 -3.08
CA ILE A 133 0.88 6.58 -2.00
C ILE A 133 1.06 5.76 -0.70
N GLY A 134 0.46 6.14 0.43
CA GLY A 134 0.68 5.43 1.68
C GLY A 134 -0.33 5.73 2.78
N THR A 135 -0.16 5.12 3.95
CA THR A 135 -0.93 5.40 5.17
C THR A 135 0.08 5.71 6.27
N ILE A 136 -0.11 6.78 7.05
CA ILE A 136 0.84 7.22 8.09
C ILE A 136 0.15 7.10 9.45
N PHE A 137 0.84 6.67 10.51
CA PHE A 137 0.26 6.59 11.85
C PHE A 137 1.26 6.87 12.98
N GLY A 138 0.78 7.60 13.99
CA GLY A 138 1.44 7.80 15.28
C GLY A 138 0.54 7.33 16.43
N ILE A 139 1.12 6.56 17.35
CA ILE A 139 0.43 6.00 18.51
C ILE A 139 0.98 6.64 19.78
N TYR A 140 0.11 7.31 20.53
CA TYR A 140 0.37 7.87 21.85
C TYR A 140 -0.34 7.04 22.92
N LYS A 141 0.09 7.17 24.18
CA LYS A 141 -0.65 6.67 25.34
C LYS A 141 -1.45 7.82 25.95
N LYS A 142 -2.68 7.57 26.40
CA LYS A 142 -3.45 8.53 27.21
C LYS A 142 -2.75 8.72 28.57
N THR A 143 -2.58 9.97 28.97
CA THR A 143 -1.86 10.39 30.19
C THR A 143 -2.75 11.03 31.25
N THR A 144 -4.01 11.30 30.93
CA THR A 144 -5.01 11.93 31.80
C THR A 144 -5.91 10.89 32.47
N ASP A 145 -6.42 11.20 33.67
CA ASP A 145 -7.31 10.29 34.42
C ASP A 145 -8.82 10.52 34.14
N GLY A 146 -9.18 11.52 33.33
CA GLY A 146 -10.58 11.85 32.99
C GLY A 146 -11.16 11.10 31.78
N GLU A 147 -12.38 11.43 31.38
CA GLU A 147 -12.97 10.94 30.12
C GLU A 147 -12.11 11.30 28.90
N PRO A 148 -11.99 10.42 27.88
CA PRO A 148 -11.19 10.71 26.70
C PRO A 148 -11.74 11.89 25.90
N CYS A 149 -10.86 12.79 25.49
CA CYS A 149 -11.21 14.00 24.74
C CYS A 149 -10.13 14.39 23.71
N GLU A 150 -10.46 15.28 22.79
CA GLU A 150 -9.55 15.77 21.75
C GLU A 150 -8.21 16.30 22.29
N LYS A 151 -8.22 16.91 23.49
CA LYS A 151 -7.01 17.43 24.13
C LYS A 151 -5.99 16.35 24.47
N ASP A 152 -6.43 15.10 24.66
CA ASP A 152 -5.51 13.98 24.94
C ASP A 152 -4.61 13.65 23.74
N ALA A 153 -5.01 14.04 22.52
CA ALA A 153 -4.21 13.91 21.29
C ALA A 153 -3.22 15.07 21.07
N LEU A 154 -3.36 16.19 21.80
CA LEU A 154 -2.48 17.35 21.71
C LEU A 154 -1.18 17.11 22.52
N GLN A 155 -0.43 16.08 22.14
CA GLN A 155 0.85 15.70 22.75
C GLN A 155 2.03 15.94 21.80
N PRO A 156 3.21 16.36 22.32
CA PRO A 156 4.40 16.49 21.50
C PRO A 156 4.82 15.13 20.94
N GLY A 157 5.40 15.10 19.74
CA GLY A 157 5.85 13.86 19.08
C GLY A 157 6.80 13.01 19.93
N ARG A 158 7.50 13.60 20.91
CA ARG A 158 8.29 12.88 21.92
C ARG A 158 7.50 11.82 22.72
N ASN A 159 6.19 11.97 22.84
CA ASN A 159 5.31 11.06 23.60
C ASN A 159 4.82 9.86 22.77
N LEU A 160 5.24 9.72 21.51
CA LEU A 160 4.91 8.56 20.67
C LEU A 160 5.51 7.28 21.27
N VAL A 161 4.65 6.29 21.52
CA VAL A 161 5.06 4.94 21.98
C VAL A 161 5.34 4.00 20.80
N ALA A 162 4.73 4.29 19.65
CA ALA A 162 5.03 3.67 18.38
C ALA A 162 4.62 4.61 17.24
N ALA A 163 5.29 4.51 16.11
CA ALA A 163 4.89 5.20 14.88
C ALA A 163 5.31 4.39 13.67
N GLY A 164 4.72 4.68 12.52
CA GLY A 164 5.05 4.01 11.28
C GLY A 164 4.30 4.54 10.08
N TYR A 165 4.53 3.89 8.96
CA TYR A 165 3.79 4.13 7.73
C TYR A 165 3.73 2.86 6.88
N ALA A 166 2.67 2.73 6.09
CA ALA A 166 2.58 1.79 5.00
C ALA A 166 2.83 2.52 3.68
N LEU A 167 3.77 2.03 2.88
CA LEU A 167 4.01 2.48 1.52
C LEU A 167 3.28 1.54 0.53
N TYR A 168 2.44 2.09 -0.33
CA TYR A 168 1.80 1.40 -1.45
C TYR A 168 2.55 1.77 -2.75
N GLY A 169 3.77 1.25 -2.87
CA GLY A 169 4.61 1.41 -4.08
C GLY A 169 4.58 0.15 -4.96
N SER A 170 5.70 -0.11 -5.66
CA SER A 170 5.91 -1.35 -6.43
C SER A 170 5.71 -2.62 -5.60
N ALA A 171 6.18 -2.60 -4.35
CA ALA A 171 5.79 -3.50 -3.28
C ALA A 171 5.05 -2.74 -2.19
N THR A 172 4.30 -3.45 -1.34
CA THR A 172 3.76 -2.85 -0.11
C THR A 172 4.68 -3.13 1.06
N MET A 173 5.08 -2.06 1.76
CA MET A 173 6.00 -2.13 2.88
C MET A 173 5.39 -1.42 4.08
N MET A 174 5.45 -2.05 5.25
CA MET A 174 5.14 -1.47 6.55
C MET A 174 6.47 -1.12 7.23
N VAL A 175 6.70 0.15 7.53
CA VAL A 175 7.85 0.62 8.31
C VAL A 175 7.35 0.97 9.70
N LEU A 176 7.96 0.39 10.72
CA LEU A 176 7.50 0.46 12.11
C LEU A 176 8.66 0.75 13.07
N SER A 177 8.40 1.62 14.04
CA SER A 177 9.19 1.74 15.26
C SER A 177 8.30 1.70 16.50
N THR A 178 8.75 0.99 17.53
CA THR A 178 8.17 0.96 18.88
C THR A 178 9.16 1.51 19.92
N GLY A 179 9.95 2.53 19.53
CA GLY A 179 10.93 3.20 20.37
C GLY A 179 12.30 2.50 20.51
N GLN A 180 12.51 1.40 19.78
CA GLN A 180 13.76 0.61 19.79
C GLN A 180 14.24 0.36 18.36
N GLY A 181 14.56 1.44 17.65
CA GLY A 181 14.99 1.38 16.24
C GLY A 181 13.83 1.23 15.26
N VAL A 182 14.15 1.04 13.98
CA VAL A 182 13.20 1.01 12.85
C VAL A 182 13.31 -0.32 12.13
N ASN A 183 12.17 -0.92 11.75
CA ASN A 183 12.14 -2.20 11.03
C ASN A 183 11.18 -2.12 9.85
N CYS A 184 11.57 -2.70 8.71
CA CYS A 184 10.77 -2.74 7.49
C CYS A 184 10.23 -4.14 7.25
N PHE A 185 8.92 -4.24 7.04
CA PHE A 185 8.24 -5.50 6.75
C PHE A 185 7.56 -5.41 5.39
N MET A 186 7.86 -6.34 4.48
CA MET A 186 7.23 -6.40 3.16
C MET A 186 5.99 -7.30 3.21
N LEU A 187 4.90 -6.87 2.58
CA LEU A 187 3.70 -7.69 2.44
C LEU A 187 3.93 -8.76 1.36
N ASP A 188 3.85 -10.03 1.74
CA ASP A 188 3.64 -11.13 0.78
C ASP A 188 2.13 -11.19 0.44
N PRO A 189 1.73 -10.88 -0.81
CA PRO A 189 0.31 -10.88 -1.19
C PRO A 189 -0.31 -12.29 -1.25
N SER A 190 0.52 -13.34 -1.32
CA SER A 190 0.10 -14.73 -1.52
C SER A 190 -0.46 -15.35 -0.23
N ILE A 191 0.17 -15.03 0.90
CA ILE A 191 -0.23 -15.47 2.25
C ILE A 191 -0.87 -14.34 3.07
N GLY A 192 -0.73 -13.08 2.64
CA GLY A 192 -1.27 -11.92 3.34
C GLY A 192 -0.53 -11.60 4.64
N GLU A 193 0.78 -11.83 4.71
CA GLU A 193 1.61 -11.55 5.90
C GLU A 193 2.69 -10.52 5.63
N PHE A 194 3.01 -9.73 6.64
CA PHE A 194 4.12 -8.78 6.62
C PHE A 194 5.38 -9.47 7.14
N ILE A 195 6.36 -9.71 6.27
CA ILE A 195 7.62 -10.41 6.58
C ILE A 195 8.74 -9.39 6.80
N LEU A 196 9.52 -9.52 7.88
CA LEU A 196 10.68 -8.66 8.14
C LEU A 196 11.70 -8.80 7.01
N VAL A 197 12.03 -7.69 6.35
CA VAL A 197 13.04 -7.63 5.28
C VAL A 197 14.28 -6.82 5.70
N ASP A 198 14.09 -5.71 6.42
CA ASP A 198 15.19 -4.90 6.97
C ASP A 198 15.03 -4.71 8.48
N ARG A 199 16.09 -4.99 9.24
CA ARG A 199 16.11 -4.94 10.71
C ARG A 199 17.01 -3.81 11.21
N ASP A 200 16.55 -3.08 12.22
CA ASP A 200 17.23 -1.94 12.84
C ASP A 200 17.84 -0.94 11.83
N VAL A 201 17.00 -0.50 10.88
CA VAL A 201 17.38 0.41 9.79
C VAL A 201 18.00 1.69 10.33
N LYS A 202 19.18 2.05 9.81
CA LYS A 202 19.86 3.32 10.07
C LYS A 202 20.02 4.12 8.80
N ILE A 203 19.70 5.41 8.87
CA ILE A 203 19.92 6.34 7.77
C ILE A 203 21.42 6.70 7.68
N LYS A 204 21.91 6.93 6.47
CA LYS A 204 23.29 7.38 6.24
C LYS A 204 23.51 8.77 6.86
N LYS A 205 24.72 9.04 7.36
CA LYS A 205 25.07 10.34 7.96
C LYS A 205 24.97 11.51 6.98
N LYS A 206 25.41 11.30 5.74
CA LYS A 206 25.23 12.20 4.60
C LYS A 206 24.73 11.43 3.38
N GLY A 207 23.84 12.02 2.60
CA GLY A 207 23.33 11.47 1.34
C GLY A 207 23.91 12.13 0.11
N LYS A 208 23.21 11.97 -1.02
CA LYS A 208 23.50 12.61 -2.32
C LYS A 208 22.22 13.03 -3.06
N ILE A 209 21.11 13.16 -2.33
CA ILE A 209 19.77 13.44 -2.87
C ILE A 209 19.13 14.55 -2.05
N TYR A 210 18.49 15.51 -2.73
CA TYR A 210 17.55 16.44 -2.12
C TYR A 210 16.14 16.23 -2.71
N SER A 211 15.13 16.46 -1.89
CA SER A 211 13.73 16.21 -2.23
C SER A 211 12.83 17.34 -1.77
N LEU A 212 12.39 18.17 -2.72
CA LEU A 212 11.55 19.34 -2.50
C LEU A 212 10.84 19.74 -3.81
N ASN A 213 9.65 20.34 -3.72
CA ASN A 213 8.92 20.89 -4.87
C ASN A 213 9.49 22.24 -5.31
N GLU A 214 10.41 22.23 -6.28
CA GLU A 214 11.02 23.45 -6.82
C GLU A 214 10.04 24.37 -7.57
N GLY A 215 8.81 23.95 -7.86
CA GLY A 215 7.75 24.83 -8.37
C GLY A 215 7.41 25.99 -7.42
N TYR A 216 7.80 25.91 -6.15
CA TYR A 216 7.69 26.98 -5.17
C TYR A 216 8.91 27.93 -5.12
N ALA A 217 9.86 27.85 -6.07
CA ALA A 217 11.08 28.67 -6.08
C ALA A 217 10.86 30.18 -5.85
N GLN A 218 9.85 30.77 -6.51
CA GLN A 218 9.45 32.19 -6.34
C GLN A 218 8.90 32.55 -4.95
N HIS A 219 8.67 31.57 -4.07
CA HIS A 219 8.08 31.76 -2.75
C HIS A 219 9.01 31.32 -1.60
N PHE A 220 10.14 30.67 -1.92
CA PHE A 220 11.11 30.26 -0.92
C PHE A 220 11.72 31.44 -0.19
N TYR A 221 12.03 31.22 1.08
CA TYR A 221 12.88 32.11 1.84
C TYR A 221 14.36 31.95 1.39
N PRO A 222 15.23 32.93 1.70
CA PRO A 222 16.62 32.95 1.19
C PRO A 222 17.46 31.76 1.61
N ASP A 223 17.22 31.22 2.80
CA ASP A 223 17.84 30.02 3.38
C ASP A 223 17.62 28.76 2.54
N VAL A 224 16.37 28.48 2.15
CA VAL A 224 16.01 27.37 1.27
C VAL A 224 16.67 27.56 -0.10
N SER A 225 16.68 28.79 -0.61
CA SER A 225 17.25 29.14 -1.91
C SER A 225 18.77 28.94 -1.94
N GLU A 226 19.49 29.38 -0.89
CA GLU A 226 20.93 29.16 -0.75
C GLU A 226 21.28 27.68 -0.59
N TYR A 227 20.51 26.93 0.22
CA TYR A 227 20.73 25.49 0.37
C TYR A 227 20.61 24.75 -0.97
N LEU A 228 19.55 25.03 -1.74
CA LEU A 228 19.36 24.43 -3.07
C LEU A 228 20.45 24.85 -4.05
N GLN A 229 20.91 26.11 -4.00
CA GLN A 229 22.03 26.57 -4.82
C GLN A 229 23.30 25.77 -4.53
N LYS A 230 23.64 25.56 -3.24
CA LYS A 230 24.79 24.73 -2.82
C LYS A 230 24.65 23.26 -3.20
N LYS A 231 23.43 22.69 -3.17
CA LYS A 231 23.18 21.30 -3.62
C LYS A 231 23.38 21.13 -5.14
N LYS A 232 23.09 22.16 -5.94
CA LYS A 232 23.21 22.15 -7.41
C LYS A 232 24.59 22.56 -7.93
N PHE A 233 25.22 23.52 -7.26
CA PHE A 233 26.50 24.11 -7.63
C PHE A 233 27.45 24.06 -6.43
N PRO A 234 27.92 22.86 -6.02
CA PRO A 234 28.86 22.71 -4.92
C PRO A 234 30.21 23.37 -5.24
N GLU A 235 30.68 24.22 -4.33
CA GLU A 235 31.95 24.97 -4.47
C GLU A 235 33.17 24.17 -3.97
N ASP A 236 32.94 23.07 -3.26
CA ASP A 236 33.99 22.18 -2.70
C ASP A 236 34.55 21.16 -3.72
N GLY A 237 34.10 21.22 -4.97
CA GLY A 237 34.47 20.28 -6.04
C GLY A 237 33.77 18.93 -5.97
N SER A 238 32.81 18.73 -5.05
CA SER A 238 31.98 17.53 -5.04
C SER A 238 30.98 17.50 -6.20
N SER A 239 30.36 16.33 -6.46
CA SER A 239 29.31 16.23 -7.47
C SER A 239 27.99 16.82 -6.96
N PRO A 240 27.21 17.53 -7.79
CA PRO A 240 25.87 17.99 -7.43
C PRO A 240 24.97 16.86 -6.93
N TYR A 241 24.05 17.17 -6.02
CA TYR A 241 23.06 16.20 -5.53
C TYR A 241 22.00 15.93 -6.61
N GLY A 242 21.54 14.69 -6.66
CA GLY A 242 20.39 14.32 -7.50
C GLY A 242 19.09 14.88 -6.92
N SER A 243 18.32 15.59 -7.74
CA SER A 243 16.95 15.95 -7.38
C SER A 243 16.02 14.74 -7.53
N ARG A 244 15.17 14.49 -6.52
CA ARG A 244 14.08 13.51 -6.58
C ARG A 244 12.90 14.05 -5.79
N TYR A 245 11.73 14.17 -6.41
CA TYR A 245 10.49 14.55 -5.73
C TYR A 245 9.33 13.76 -6.33
N VAL A 246 8.75 12.86 -5.55
CA VAL A 246 7.61 12.02 -5.95
C VAL A 246 6.29 12.75 -5.71
N GLY A 247 6.23 13.61 -4.69
CA GLY A 247 5.05 14.40 -4.35
C GLY A 247 4.06 13.71 -3.42
N SER A 248 4.40 12.52 -2.92
CA SER A 248 3.73 11.84 -1.79
C SER A 248 4.74 11.73 -0.65
N MET A 249 4.40 12.19 0.56
CA MET A 249 5.37 12.34 1.65
C MET A 249 6.02 10.99 1.99
N VAL A 250 5.21 9.94 2.14
CA VAL A 250 5.62 8.56 2.44
C VAL A 250 6.67 8.02 1.47
N ALA A 251 6.53 8.30 0.17
CA ALA A 251 7.44 7.80 -0.85
C ALA A 251 8.79 8.56 -0.84
N ASP A 252 8.73 9.88 -0.62
CA ASP A 252 9.93 10.72 -0.53
C ASP A 252 10.69 10.53 0.80
N VAL A 253 9.98 10.34 1.92
CA VAL A 253 10.57 10.03 3.23
C VAL A 253 11.14 8.61 3.25
N HIS A 254 10.44 7.61 2.68
CA HIS A 254 10.96 6.24 2.62
C HIS A 254 12.26 6.15 1.82
N ARG A 255 12.33 6.82 0.66
CA ARG A 255 13.59 6.93 -0.09
C ARG A 255 14.68 7.62 0.73
N THR A 256 14.35 8.70 1.44
CA THR A 256 15.30 9.42 2.31
C THR A 256 15.84 8.52 3.42
N LEU A 257 15.00 7.69 4.05
CA LEU A 257 15.41 6.70 5.07
C LEU A 257 16.41 5.68 4.52
N VAL A 258 16.10 5.05 3.39
CA VAL A 258 16.88 3.91 2.86
C VAL A 258 18.14 4.37 2.12
N TYR A 259 18.07 5.45 1.34
CA TYR A 259 19.21 5.91 0.53
C TYR A 259 20.04 7.02 1.18
N GLY A 260 19.51 7.70 2.20
CA GLY A 260 20.08 8.93 2.74
C GLY A 260 19.80 10.15 1.88
N GLY A 261 20.06 11.33 2.42
CA GLY A 261 19.79 12.63 1.82
C GLY A 261 18.77 13.41 2.62
N ILE A 262 18.07 14.35 1.99
CA ILE A 262 17.20 15.29 2.69
C ILE A 262 15.85 15.47 1.99
N PHE A 263 14.77 15.47 2.77
CA PHE A 263 13.43 15.89 2.37
C PHE A 263 13.12 17.25 2.99
N LEU A 264 12.59 18.19 2.19
CA LEU A 264 12.20 19.51 2.64
C LEU A 264 10.78 19.85 2.17
N TYR A 265 9.91 20.14 3.13
CA TYR A 265 8.66 20.88 2.94
C TYR A 265 8.69 22.12 3.84
N PRO A 266 9.54 23.13 3.51
CA PRO A 266 9.78 24.29 4.36
C PRO A 266 8.60 25.26 4.35
N ALA A 267 8.66 26.25 5.25
CA ALA A 267 7.78 27.40 5.18
C ALA A 267 8.09 28.21 3.91
N ASN A 268 7.08 28.89 3.37
CA ASN A 268 7.24 29.78 2.23
C ASN A 268 6.26 30.95 2.34
N THR A 269 6.42 31.97 1.49
CA THR A 269 5.62 33.21 1.57
C THR A 269 4.11 33.02 1.37
N LYS A 270 3.66 31.93 0.74
CA LYS A 270 2.23 31.55 0.63
C LYS A 270 1.74 30.64 1.76
N SER A 271 2.65 29.95 2.45
CA SER A 271 2.33 29.02 3.53
C SER A 271 3.37 29.14 4.65
N PRO A 272 3.27 30.18 5.50
CA PRO A 272 4.27 30.47 6.54
C PRO A 272 4.37 29.39 7.62
N LYS A 273 3.31 28.58 7.79
CA LYS A 273 3.28 27.38 8.65
C LYS A 273 3.55 26.06 7.89
N GLY A 274 4.04 26.10 6.66
CA GLY A 274 4.15 24.91 5.80
C GLY A 274 2.79 24.36 5.32
N LYS A 275 2.78 23.18 4.70
CA LYS A 275 1.54 22.47 4.28
C LYS A 275 1.20 21.27 5.18
N LEU A 276 2.20 20.51 5.59
CA LEU A 276 2.04 19.20 6.24
C LEU A 276 1.58 19.36 7.69
N ARG A 277 0.73 18.44 8.17
CA ARG A 277 0.07 18.49 9.47
C ARG A 277 0.88 17.74 10.54
N LEU A 278 0.93 18.33 11.73
CA LEU A 278 1.85 17.93 12.79
C LEU A 278 1.60 16.51 13.32
N LEU A 279 0.36 16.19 13.68
CA LEU A 279 0.06 14.97 14.43
C LEU A 279 0.19 13.67 13.64
N TYR A 280 -0.11 13.69 12.34
CA TYR A 280 -0.26 12.49 11.53
C TYR A 280 0.59 12.43 10.25
N GLU A 281 1.21 13.53 9.82
CA GLU A 281 2.26 13.52 8.79
C GLU A 281 3.65 13.74 9.42
N CYS A 282 3.87 14.87 10.09
CA CYS A 282 5.19 15.28 10.53
C CYS A 282 5.73 14.48 11.74
N ASN A 283 4.95 14.33 12.81
CA ASN A 283 5.39 13.62 14.02
C ASN A 283 5.75 12.14 13.76
N PRO A 284 4.92 11.33 13.05
CA PRO A 284 5.28 9.95 12.75
C PRO A 284 6.56 9.83 11.92
N MET A 285 6.72 10.66 10.89
CA MET A 285 7.90 10.64 10.01
C MET A 285 9.17 11.10 10.74
N ALA A 286 9.06 12.14 11.58
CA ALA A 286 10.15 12.60 12.43
C ALA A 286 10.59 11.52 13.44
N TYR A 287 9.64 10.81 14.05
CA TYR A 287 9.92 9.72 14.99
C TYR A 287 10.68 8.58 14.32
N ILE A 288 10.26 8.16 13.11
CA ILE A 288 10.97 7.15 12.33
C ILE A 288 12.38 7.64 11.95
N MET A 289 12.56 8.90 11.53
CA MET A 289 13.90 9.41 11.21
C MET A 289 14.85 9.39 12.40
N GLU A 290 14.42 9.83 13.58
CA GLU A 290 15.30 9.84 14.75
C GLU A 290 15.62 8.43 15.27
N GLN A 291 14.66 7.51 15.23
CA GLN A 291 14.89 6.10 15.56
C GLN A 291 15.87 5.41 14.58
N ALA A 292 15.98 5.93 13.35
CA ALA A 292 16.99 5.55 12.37
C ALA A 292 18.33 6.32 12.51
N GLY A 293 18.46 7.25 13.46
CA GLY A 293 19.67 8.06 13.67
C GLY A 293 19.80 9.29 12.75
N GLY A 294 18.69 9.72 12.16
CA GLY A 294 18.53 10.95 11.40
C GLY A 294 18.05 12.14 12.23
N MET A 295 17.64 13.21 11.57
CA MET A 295 17.12 14.43 12.19
C MET A 295 15.82 14.90 11.52
N ALA A 296 14.97 15.61 12.26
CA ALA A 296 13.78 16.28 11.75
C ALA A 296 13.55 17.63 12.47
N THR A 297 13.41 18.71 11.70
CA THR A 297 13.36 20.09 12.20
C THR A 297 12.38 20.95 11.41
N THR A 298 11.84 22.00 12.04
CA THR A 298 11.12 23.11 11.38
C THR A 298 12.07 24.13 10.75
N GLY A 299 13.38 24.03 11.04
CA GLY A 299 14.39 25.07 10.90
C GLY A 299 14.69 25.74 12.24
N SER A 300 13.66 26.08 13.02
CA SER A 300 13.82 26.74 14.33
C SER A 300 13.87 25.77 15.51
N MET A 301 13.16 24.64 15.45
CA MET A 301 13.06 23.65 16.53
C MET A 301 12.88 22.24 15.97
N ASN A 302 13.18 21.24 16.80
CA ASN A 302 12.92 19.84 16.47
C ASN A 302 11.40 19.58 16.35
N VAL A 303 10.99 18.80 15.35
CA VAL A 303 9.56 18.53 15.08
C VAL A 303 8.86 17.83 16.25
N LEU A 304 9.52 16.87 16.89
CA LEU A 304 8.93 16.08 17.96
C LEU A 304 8.73 16.87 19.26
N ASP A 305 9.43 18.00 19.42
CA ASP A 305 9.36 18.86 20.61
C ASP A 305 8.23 19.91 20.51
N ILE A 306 7.53 19.98 19.37
CA ILE A 306 6.42 20.92 19.17
C ILE A 306 5.23 20.45 20.01
N GLN A 307 4.79 21.28 20.95
CA GLN A 307 3.51 21.12 21.65
C GLN A 307 2.36 21.54 20.71
N PRO A 308 1.49 20.62 20.26
CA PRO A 308 0.39 20.97 19.36
C PRO A 308 -0.65 21.86 20.04
N THR A 309 -1.19 22.81 19.29
CA THR A 309 -2.32 23.68 19.72
C THR A 309 -3.66 23.30 19.08
N SER A 310 -3.63 22.55 17.98
CA SER A 310 -4.79 22.04 17.25
C SER A 310 -4.45 20.69 16.60
N ILE A 311 -5.44 19.81 16.45
CA ILE A 311 -5.25 18.48 15.86
C ILE A 311 -4.86 18.52 14.37
N HIS A 312 -5.21 19.58 13.63
CA HIS A 312 -4.83 19.82 12.23
C HIS A 312 -3.76 20.91 12.08
N GLU A 313 -2.98 21.19 13.13
CA GLU A 313 -1.92 22.22 13.07
C GLU A 313 -0.87 21.86 11.99
N ARG A 314 -0.57 22.82 11.11
CA ARG A 314 0.47 22.69 10.08
C ARG A 314 1.82 23.18 10.58
N VAL A 315 2.89 22.48 10.19
CA VAL A 315 4.27 22.87 10.46
C VAL A 315 5.14 22.73 9.21
N PRO A 316 6.18 23.58 9.03
CA PRO A 316 7.22 23.30 8.06
C PRO A 316 8.07 22.13 8.56
N VAL A 317 8.63 21.32 7.65
CA VAL A 317 9.48 20.19 8.01
C VAL A 317 10.65 20.02 7.06
N VAL A 318 11.81 19.73 7.63
CA VAL A 318 13.04 19.32 6.96
C VAL A 318 13.57 18.11 7.73
N LEU A 319 13.79 16.99 7.03
CA LEU A 319 14.20 15.73 7.67
C LEU A 319 15.15 14.92 6.79
N GLY A 320 15.91 14.03 7.44
CA GLY A 320 16.75 13.04 6.75
C GLY A 320 18.11 12.84 7.40
N SER A 321 19.13 12.68 6.56
CA SER A 321 20.52 12.48 6.93
C SER A 321 21.02 13.63 7.81
N PRO A 322 21.60 13.35 9.00
CA PRO A 322 21.91 14.38 9.99
C PRO A 322 22.88 15.45 9.48
N ASP A 323 23.87 15.08 8.68
CA ASP A 323 24.87 16.03 8.16
C ASP A 323 24.23 17.01 7.15
N ASP A 324 23.30 16.52 6.32
CA ASP A 324 22.55 17.33 5.34
C ASP A 324 21.55 18.27 6.05
N VAL A 325 20.86 17.78 7.09
CA VAL A 325 19.92 18.59 7.89
C VAL A 325 20.69 19.63 8.73
N GLN A 326 21.86 19.28 9.26
CA GLN A 326 22.71 20.21 10.01
C GLN A 326 23.31 21.30 9.11
N GLU A 327 23.65 20.97 7.85
CA GLU A 327 24.05 21.95 6.84
C GLU A 327 22.90 22.94 6.55
N TYR A 328 21.68 22.44 6.31
CA TYR A 328 20.48 23.28 6.17
C TYR A 328 20.26 24.19 7.38
N LEU A 329 20.35 23.65 8.61
CA LEU A 329 20.21 24.43 9.85
C LEU A 329 21.24 25.55 9.97
N SER A 330 22.49 25.31 9.55
CA SER A 330 23.53 26.33 9.59
C SER A 330 23.18 27.54 8.70
N ILE A 331 22.61 27.29 7.52
CA ILE A 331 22.14 28.33 6.61
C ILE A 331 20.91 29.03 7.19
N TYR A 332 19.93 28.26 7.69
CA TYR A 332 18.73 28.79 8.35
C TYR A 332 19.08 29.79 9.47
N TYR A 333 20.02 29.43 10.36
CA TYR A 333 20.43 30.31 11.46
C TYR A 333 21.23 31.53 11.00
N ASN A 334 22.02 31.43 9.92
CA ASN A 334 22.74 32.58 9.38
C ASN A 334 21.78 33.66 8.85
N HIS A 335 20.76 33.26 8.06
CA HIS A 335 19.74 34.20 7.55
C HIS A 335 18.89 34.81 8.67
N ASN A 336 18.50 34.01 9.67
CA ASN A 336 17.69 34.51 10.78
C ASN A 336 18.47 35.42 11.75
N GLN A 337 19.76 35.18 11.99
CA GLN A 337 20.61 36.10 12.77
C GLN A 337 20.92 37.39 12.01
N ALA A 338 21.15 37.33 10.69
CA ALA A 338 21.30 38.51 9.84
C ALA A 338 20.03 39.38 9.85
N ALA A 339 18.85 38.74 9.78
CA ALA A 339 17.56 39.44 9.90
C ALA A 339 17.40 40.14 11.26
N GLN A 340 17.79 39.50 12.37
CA GLN A 340 17.70 40.12 13.71
C GLN A 340 18.70 41.26 13.92
N SER A 341 19.93 41.15 13.40
CA SER A 341 20.95 42.19 13.53
C SER A 341 20.72 43.40 12.63
N GLY A 342 20.04 43.24 11.48
CA GLY A 342 19.61 44.33 10.60
C GLY A 342 18.61 45.32 11.24
N TYR A 343 17.87 44.92 12.28
CA TYR A 343 16.95 45.80 13.01
C TYR A 343 17.65 46.71 14.05
N SER A 344 18.95 46.53 14.32
CA SER A 344 19.67 47.31 15.35
C SER A 344 20.00 48.76 14.95
N PHE A 345 19.88 49.13 13.67
CA PHE A 345 20.31 50.44 13.15
C PHE A 345 19.19 51.49 12.93
N LEU A 346 17.94 51.20 13.30
CA LEU A 346 16.79 52.11 13.08
C LEU A 346 15.95 52.41 14.34
N ALA A 347 16.46 52.12 15.54
CA ALA A 347 15.76 52.34 16.81
C ALA A 347 16.48 53.37 17.72
N SER A 348 16.55 54.62 17.28
CA SER A 348 17.05 55.76 18.08
C SER A 348 16.05 56.92 18.14
N ALA A 349 14.87 56.65 18.69
CA ALA A 349 13.92 57.67 19.16
C ALA A 349 13.35 57.22 20.53
N PRO A 350 13.42 58.06 21.59
CA PRO A 350 12.95 57.67 22.91
C PRO A 350 11.41 57.72 23.00
N PRO A 351 10.75 56.80 23.73
CA PRO A 351 9.32 56.87 23.97
C PRO A 351 9.00 57.99 24.95
N VAL A 352 8.04 58.84 24.59
CA VAL A 352 7.41 59.80 25.50
C VAL A 352 6.31 59.07 26.26
N CYS A 353 6.35 59.11 27.60
CA CYS A 353 5.25 58.63 28.42
C CYS A 353 4.12 59.66 28.45
N ASP A 354 2.87 59.22 28.32
CA ASP A 354 1.71 59.93 28.87
C ASP A 354 0.74 58.93 29.51
N ASP A 355 0.36 59.22 30.75
CA ASP A 355 -0.54 58.44 31.59
C ASP A 355 -1.86 59.21 31.70
N ARG A 356 -3.02 58.56 31.44
CA ARG A 356 -4.31 58.80 32.15
C ARG A 356 -5.54 58.03 31.61
N ILE A 357 -6.32 57.48 32.57
CA ILE A 357 -7.81 57.53 32.64
C ILE A 357 -8.60 56.63 31.65
N THR A 358 -9.59 55.78 32.02
CA THR A 358 -10.16 55.40 33.34
C THR A 358 -10.87 54.03 33.32
N THR A 359 -11.02 53.46 34.52
CA THR A 359 -11.88 52.33 34.94
C THR A 359 -13.38 52.52 34.64
N VAL A 360 -14.16 51.40 34.59
CA VAL A 360 -15.32 51.14 35.49
C VAL A 360 -15.83 49.69 35.30
N VAL A 361 -16.12 49.02 36.42
CA VAL A 361 -16.78 47.70 36.54
C VAL A 361 -18.25 47.92 36.92
N TRP A 362 -19.21 47.11 36.44
CA TRP A 362 -20.45 46.79 37.20
C TRP A 362 -21.11 45.47 36.76
N THR A 363 -22.01 44.97 37.60
CA THR A 363 -22.58 43.61 37.63
C THR A 363 -24.08 43.54 37.26
N ASN A 364 -24.66 42.33 37.38
CA ASN A 364 -26.08 42.00 37.69
C ASN A 364 -27.11 41.62 36.60
N GLN A 365 -27.44 40.31 36.57
CA GLN A 365 -28.70 39.72 37.11
C GLN A 365 -30.03 39.68 36.28
N ARG A 366 -30.44 38.44 35.95
CA ARG A 366 -31.80 37.83 35.83
C ARG A 366 -32.92 38.48 34.97
N ARG A 367 -33.42 37.68 34.02
CA ARG A 367 -34.81 37.16 33.80
C ARG A 367 -34.78 36.43 32.43
N GLY A 368 -35.47 35.32 32.15
CA GLY A 368 -36.48 34.55 32.87
C GLY A 368 -37.77 34.43 32.05
N LEU A 369 -37.99 33.28 31.37
CA LEU A 369 -39.28 32.87 30.78
C LEU A 369 -39.31 31.35 30.52
N GLN A 370 -40.43 30.70 30.84
CA GLN A 370 -40.72 29.27 30.62
C GLN A 370 -41.68 29.09 29.44
N TYR A 371 -41.72 27.88 28.84
CA TYR A 371 -42.92 27.01 28.72
C TYR A 371 -42.54 25.70 27.98
N PRO A 372 -43.37 24.62 28.02
CA PRO A 372 -42.84 23.27 28.19
C PRO A 372 -43.30 22.26 27.14
N TYR A 373 -42.68 21.06 27.11
CA TYR A 373 -43.38 19.82 26.76
C TYR A 373 -42.77 18.64 27.52
N GLN A 374 -43.64 17.76 28.03
CA GLN A 374 -43.31 16.48 28.67
C GLN A 374 -44.28 15.38 28.17
N PRO A 375 -43.98 14.09 28.40
CA PRO A 375 -44.27 13.04 27.43
C PRO A 375 -45.59 12.28 27.67
N ILE A 376 -45.94 11.43 26.70
CA ILE A 376 -46.90 10.34 26.85
C ILE A 376 -46.18 9.01 26.64
N SER A 377 -46.53 8.03 27.46
CA SER A 377 -45.94 6.68 27.52
C SER A 377 -46.88 5.61 26.93
N THR A 378 -46.50 4.34 27.10
CA THR A 378 -47.17 3.06 26.76
C THR A 378 -46.81 2.42 25.41
N ALA A 379 -46.86 1.09 25.25
CA ALA A 379 -46.39 -0.04 26.09
C ALA A 379 -46.65 -1.37 25.34
N SER A 380 -45.72 -2.34 25.41
CA SER A 380 -45.94 -3.78 25.14
C SER A 380 -46.30 -4.17 23.67
N SER A 381 -46.15 -5.41 23.16
CA SER A 381 -45.57 -6.67 23.66
C SER A 381 -45.13 -7.60 22.51
N GLN A 382 -44.16 -8.48 22.80
CA GLN A 382 -44.00 -9.89 22.37
C GLN A 382 -44.46 -10.37 20.97
N ARG A 383 -43.54 -11.05 20.24
CA ARG A 383 -43.60 -12.52 20.03
C ARG A 383 -42.30 -13.09 19.44
N SER A 384 -42.17 -14.42 19.48
CA SER A 384 -40.90 -15.16 19.41
C SER A 384 -40.93 -16.40 18.49
N ALA A 385 -39.77 -16.70 17.90
CA ALA A 385 -39.19 -18.04 17.65
C ALA A 385 -39.95 -19.16 16.90
N ALA A 386 -39.36 -19.62 15.79
CA ALA A 386 -39.32 -21.01 15.25
C ALA A 386 -38.36 -21.03 14.03
N GLN A 387 -37.61 -22.07 13.64
CA GLN A 387 -37.14 -23.32 14.28
C GLN A 387 -35.96 -23.87 13.43
N ARG A 388 -35.06 -24.71 13.99
CA ARG A 388 -34.08 -25.52 13.23
C ARG A 388 -34.43 -27.00 13.30
N LEU A 389 -34.42 -27.70 12.16
CA LEU A 389 -34.24 -29.15 11.91
C LEU A 389 -33.98 -29.30 10.39
N ASP A 390 -33.22 -30.26 9.82
CA ASP A 390 -32.33 -31.31 10.37
C ASP A 390 -31.22 -31.64 9.34
N ALA A 391 -30.37 -32.65 9.58
CA ALA A 391 -29.32 -33.12 8.67
C ALA A 391 -29.57 -34.55 8.13
N GLY A 392 -29.18 -34.84 6.88
CA GLY A 392 -29.18 -36.21 6.33
C GLY A 392 -29.13 -36.30 4.78
N SER A 393 -28.23 -37.16 4.27
CA SER A 393 -28.00 -37.47 2.84
C SER A 393 -28.00 -39.01 2.65
N PRO A 394 -27.91 -39.65 1.46
CA PRO A 394 -28.01 -39.19 0.06
C PRO A 394 -28.97 -40.05 -0.83
N ASN A 395 -28.87 -39.91 -2.17
CA ASN A 395 -29.21 -40.87 -3.25
C ASN A 395 -30.67 -41.08 -3.72
N HIS A 396 -31.14 -40.23 -4.64
CA HIS A 396 -31.17 -40.54 -6.10
C HIS A 396 -31.84 -39.37 -6.87
N SER A 397 -31.08 -38.66 -7.69
CA SER A 397 -31.53 -37.43 -8.36
C SER A 397 -32.53 -37.67 -9.50
N ARG A 398 -33.81 -37.81 -9.17
CA ARG A 398 -34.89 -37.49 -10.12
C ARG A 398 -34.79 -35.99 -10.44
N ARG A 399 -34.51 -35.64 -11.71
CA ARG A 399 -34.59 -34.25 -12.20
C ARG A 399 -35.95 -33.66 -11.81
N LEU A 400 -35.93 -32.47 -11.21
CA LEU A 400 -37.15 -31.77 -10.83
C LEU A 400 -37.84 -31.25 -12.10
N VAL A 401 -39.17 -31.18 -12.10
CA VAL A 401 -39.89 -30.42 -13.13
C VAL A 401 -39.66 -28.93 -12.86
N CYS A 402 -39.45 -28.11 -13.90
CA CYS A 402 -38.95 -26.75 -13.73
C CYS A 402 -39.81 -25.85 -12.83
N TRP A 403 -41.14 -25.92 -12.89
CA TRP A 403 -42.00 -25.17 -11.96
C TRP A 403 -41.75 -25.56 -10.49
N LYS A 404 -41.38 -26.81 -10.20
CA LYS A 404 -41.04 -27.29 -8.85
C LYS A 404 -39.65 -26.84 -8.41
N ALA A 405 -38.71 -26.69 -9.35
CA ALA A 405 -37.41 -26.06 -9.07
C ALA A 405 -37.57 -24.56 -8.79
N ILE A 406 -38.41 -23.85 -9.55
CA ILE A 406 -38.78 -22.43 -9.30
C ILE A 406 -39.42 -22.27 -7.92
N LEU A 407 -40.42 -23.08 -7.57
CA LEU A 407 -41.03 -23.02 -6.22
C LEU A 407 -40.03 -23.31 -5.09
N LYS A 408 -39.05 -24.20 -5.30
CA LYS A 408 -37.98 -24.43 -4.32
C LYS A 408 -37.12 -23.18 -4.17
N CYS A 409 -36.69 -22.58 -5.28
CA CYS A 409 -35.91 -21.35 -5.30
C CYS A 409 -36.66 -20.17 -4.65
N HIS A 410 -37.96 -20.00 -4.92
CA HIS A 410 -38.80 -18.96 -4.31
C HIS A 410 -39.01 -19.17 -2.79
N GLY A 411 -38.82 -20.39 -2.29
CA GLY A 411 -38.82 -20.69 -0.86
C GLY A 411 -37.53 -20.26 -0.12
N GLU A 412 -36.48 -19.90 -0.85
CA GLU A 412 -35.19 -19.43 -0.33
C GLU A 412 -35.04 -17.93 -0.66
N THR A 413 -34.85 -17.06 0.33
CA THR A 413 -34.83 -15.59 0.12
C THR A 413 -33.78 -15.14 -0.90
N GLU A 414 -32.57 -15.69 -0.80
CA GLU A 414 -31.44 -15.39 -1.69
C GLU A 414 -31.69 -15.88 -3.12
N CYS A 415 -32.26 -17.08 -3.27
CA CYS A 415 -32.54 -17.66 -4.59
C CYS A 415 -33.69 -16.91 -5.28
N HIS A 416 -34.75 -16.57 -4.54
CA HIS A 416 -35.86 -15.75 -5.04
C HIS A 416 -35.37 -14.39 -5.56
N TYR A 417 -34.56 -13.68 -4.77
CA TYR A 417 -33.98 -12.40 -5.19
C TYR A 417 -33.08 -12.55 -6.43
N ALA A 418 -32.20 -13.55 -6.46
CA ALA A 418 -31.35 -13.81 -7.63
C ALA A 418 -32.16 -14.20 -8.88
N TYR A 419 -33.28 -14.90 -8.71
CA TYR A 419 -34.18 -15.28 -9.80
C TYR A 419 -34.90 -14.07 -10.41
N ASP A 420 -35.37 -13.13 -9.58
CA ASP A 420 -35.94 -11.86 -10.06
C ASP A 420 -34.90 -11.01 -10.79
N GLN A 421 -33.66 -10.93 -10.28
CA GLN A 421 -32.57 -10.24 -10.97
C GLN A 421 -32.22 -10.91 -12.31
N TYR A 422 -32.28 -12.24 -12.40
CA TYR A 422 -32.14 -12.98 -13.65
C TYR A 422 -33.24 -12.60 -14.66
N LEU A 423 -34.51 -12.62 -14.27
CA LEU A 423 -35.63 -12.27 -15.15
C LEU A 423 -35.50 -10.83 -15.70
N TYR A 424 -35.10 -9.89 -14.85
CA TYR A 424 -34.88 -8.50 -15.26
C TYR A 424 -33.67 -8.35 -16.19
N ALA A 425 -32.50 -8.86 -15.80
CA ALA A 425 -31.26 -8.71 -16.56
C ALA A 425 -31.26 -9.46 -17.90
N CYS A 426 -31.97 -10.59 -18.00
CA CYS A 426 -32.07 -11.39 -19.21
C CYS A 426 -33.31 -11.07 -20.06
N SER A 427 -34.16 -10.13 -19.65
CA SER A 427 -35.40 -9.73 -20.33
C SER A 427 -35.26 -9.59 -21.86
N SER A 428 -34.26 -8.84 -22.35
CA SER A 428 -34.00 -8.63 -23.79
C SER A 428 -33.53 -9.86 -24.58
N VAL A 429 -33.15 -10.95 -23.90
CA VAL A 429 -32.83 -12.25 -24.51
C VAL A 429 -34.09 -13.14 -24.46
N LEU A 430 -34.79 -13.12 -23.33
CA LEU A 430 -36.04 -13.87 -23.11
C LEU A 430 -37.20 -13.41 -24.01
N SER A 431 -37.23 -12.12 -24.39
CA SER A 431 -38.16 -11.56 -25.39
C SER A 431 -37.79 -11.93 -26.84
N GLY A 432 -36.55 -12.37 -27.08
CA GLY A 432 -36.00 -12.62 -28.42
C GLY A 432 -35.39 -11.39 -29.12
N ASP A 433 -35.37 -10.21 -28.48
CA ASP A 433 -34.83 -8.97 -29.07
C ASP A 433 -33.32 -9.05 -29.34
N ARG A 434 -32.58 -9.88 -28.59
CA ARG A 434 -31.12 -10.07 -28.73
C ARG A 434 -30.73 -11.54 -28.78
N LYS A 435 -30.06 -11.93 -29.88
CA LYS A 435 -29.45 -13.26 -30.08
C LYS A 435 -28.06 -13.44 -29.43
N LYS A 436 -27.46 -12.38 -28.90
CA LYS A 436 -26.17 -12.41 -28.19
C LYS A 436 -26.40 -12.02 -26.74
N CYS A 437 -25.85 -12.80 -25.82
CA CYS A 437 -26.08 -12.56 -24.40
C CYS A 437 -25.36 -11.30 -23.88
N PRO A 438 -26.06 -10.38 -23.19
CA PRO A 438 -25.42 -9.28 -22.48
C PRO A 438 -24.63 -9.77 -21.26
N SER A 439 -23.50 -9.10 -20.95
CA SER A 439 -22.64 -9.45 -19.81
C SER A 439 -23.37 -9.44 -18.45
N HIS A 440 -24.34 -8.55 -18.25
CA HIS A 440 -25.15 -8.50 -17.03
C HIS A 440 -26.12 -9.69 -16.91
N CYS A 441 -26.66 -10.21 -18.01
CA CYS A 441 -27.47 -11.42 -18.01
C CYS A 441 -26.61 -12.66 -17.68
N ILE A 442 -25.40 -12.75 -18.24
CA ILE A 442 -24.44 -13.80 -17.87
C ILE A 442 -24.11 -13.73 -16.36
N SER A 443 -23.86 -12.52 -15.84
CA SER A 443 -23.56 -12.32 -14.42
C SER A 443 -24.73 -12.68 -13.49
N SER A 444 -25.98 -12.38 -13.87
CA SER A 444 -27.15 -12.74 -13.07
C SER A 444 -27.42 -14.25 -13.08
N LEU A 445 -27.18 -14.94 -14.19
CA LEU A 445 -27.21 -16.40 -14.27
C LEU A 445 -26.14 -17.06 -13.39
N ILE A 446 -24.92 -16.52 -13.37
CA ILE A 446 -23.84 -17.01 -12.49
C ILE A 446 -24.24 -16.81 -11.02
N GLN A 447 -24.77 -15.64 -10.65
CA GLN A 447 -25.24 -15.36 -9.29
C GLN A 447 -26.38 -16.28 -8.88
N LEU A 448 -27.36 -16.51 -9.75
CA LEU A 448 -28.43 -17.47 -9.53
C LEU A 448 -27.88 -18.89 -9.29
N ASN A 449 -26.93 -19.35 -10.11
CA ASN A 449 -26.32 -20.68 -9.97
C ASN A 449 -25.42 -20.81 -8.72
N MET A 450 -25.03 -19.71 -8.07
CA MET A 450 -24.32 -19.73 -6.77
C MET A 450 -25.25 -19.89 -5.56
N THR A 451 -26.57 -19.81 -5.73
CA THR A 451 -27.56 -20.02 -4.65
C THR A 451 -27.86 -21.51 -4.42
N GLN A 452 -28.44 -21.86 -3.27
CA GLN A 452 -28.71 -23.26 -2.91
C GLN A 452 -29.82 -23.92 -3.78
N GLY A 453 -30.83 -23.15 -4.19
CA GLY A 453 -31.90 -23.59 -5.09
C GLY A 453 -31.60 -23.43 -6.59
N GLY A 454 -30.71 -22.50 -6.96
CA GLY A 454 -30.48 -22.07 -8.34
C GLY A 454 -30.02 -23.16 -9.33
N PRO A 455 -29.01 -24.01 -9.01
CA PRO A 455 -28.55 -25.08 -9.90
C PRO A 455 -29.65 -26.03 -10.38
N ALA A 456 -30.70 -26.21 -9.57
CA ALA A 456 -31.83 -27.07 -9.94
C ALA A 456 -32.65 -26.50 -11.11
N LEU A 457 -32.53 -25.21 -11.45
CA LEU A 457 -33.20 -24.57 -12.58
C LEU A 457 -32.50 -24.87 -13.92
N GLU A 458 -31.18 -25.06 -13.91
CA GLU A 458 -30.41 -25.46 -15.09
C GLU A 458 -30.81 -26.89 -15.52
N ASP A 459 -30.79 -27.83 -14.57
CA ASP A 459 -31.01 -29.27 -14.79
C ASP A 459 -32.48 -29.73 -14.81
N CYS A 460 -33.45 -28.84 -14.54
CA CYS A 460 -34.86 -29.23 -14.48
C CYS A 460 -35.46 -29.64 -15.84
N ASP A 461 -36.46 -30.52 -15.78
CA ASP A 461 -37.26 -30.93 -16.94
C ASP A 461 -38.45 -29.99 -17.15
N CYS A 462 -38.66 -29.52 -18.39
CA CYS A 462 -39.84 -28.73 -18.76
C CYS A 462 -41.10 -29.60 -18.97
N ALA A 463 -40.98 -30.93 -19.00
CA ALA A 463 -42.06 -31.86 -19.29
C ALA A 463 -42.81 -31.48 -20.58
N THR A 464 -44.11 -31.17 -20.49
CA THR A 464 -44.94 -30.77 -21.64
C THR A 464 -45.03 -29.25 -21.85
N ASP A 465 -44.46 -28.41 -20.98
CA ASP A 465 -44.58 -26.95 -21.01
C ASP A 465 -43.82 -26.34 -22.21
N PRO A 466 -44.51 -25.69 -23.18
CA PRO A 466 -43.87 -25.03 -24.31
C PRO A 466 -43.15 -23.74 -23.94
N VAL A 467 -43.64 -22.99 -22.94
CA VAL A 467 -43.04 -21.73 -22.49
C VAL A 467 -41.70 -22.02 -21.84
N CYS A 468 -41.66 -22.95 -20.89
CA CYS A 468 -40.41 -23.42 -20.27
C CYS A 468 -39.35 -23.83 -21.32
N ARG A 469 -39.75 -24.59 -22.35
CA ARG A 469 -38.83 -25.00 -23.43
C ARG A 469 -38.31 -23.81 -24.24
N SER A 470 -39.17 -22.87 -24.62
CA SER A 470 -38.75 -21.65 -25.33
C SER A 470 -37.83 -20.77 -24.48
N THR A 471 -38.10 -20.62 -23.17
CA THR A 471 -37.23 -19.91 -22.22
C THR A 471 -35.86 -20.58 -22.11
N LYS A 472 -35.80 -21.91 -21.97
CA LYS A 472 -34.52 -22.64 -21.95
C LYS A 472 -33.73 -22.53 -23.25
N GLN A 473 -34.40 -22.53 -24.40
CA GLN A 473 -33.74 -22.30 -25.70
C GLN A 473 -33.26 -20.86 -25.88
N ALA A 474 -34.06 -19.86 -25.44
CA ALA A 474 -33.67 -18.45 -25.52
C ALA A 474 -32.44 -18.15 -24.64
N ILE A 475 -32.33 -18.79 -23.47
CA ILE A 475 -31.22 -18.58 -22.53
C ILE A 475 -29.99 -19.46 -22.79
N GLU A 476 -30.08 -20.48 -23.65
CA GLU A 476 -28.95 -21.35 -24.03
C GLU A 476 -27.66 -20.59 -24.43
N PRO A 477 -27.70 -19.49 -25.22
CA PRO A 477 -26.51 -18.71 -25.57
C PRO A 477 -25.90 -17.90 -24.39
N CYS A 478 -26.63 -17.81 -23.27
CA CYS A 478 -26.21 -17.15 -22.04
C CYS A 478 -25.68 -18.12 -20.98
N LEU A 479 -26.03 -19.41 -21.07
CA LEU A 479 -25.56 -20.41 -20.13
C LEU A 479 -24.06 -20.68 -20.34
N PRO A 480 -23.25 -20.75 -19.27
CA PRO A 480 -21.87 -21.22 -19.38
C PRO A 480 -21.90 -22.68 -19.85
N ARG A 481 -21.20 -22.99 -20.95
CA ARG A 481 -21.23 -24.34 -21.55
C ARG A 481 -20.71 -25.40 -20.58
N THR A 482 -21.61 -26.16 -19.97
CA THR A 482 -21.33 -27.22 -19.00
C THR A 482 -20.74 -28.47 -19.66
N SER A 483 -19.47 -28.38 -20.06
CA SER A 483 -18.62 -29.53 -20.44
C SER A 483 -17.13 -29.36 -20.11
N THR A 484 -16.74 -28.24 -19.49
CA THR A 484 -15.33 -27.92 -19.22
C THR A 484 -14.90 -28.37 -17.82
N VAL A 485 -13.99 -29.34 -17.77
CA VAL A 485 -13.20 -29.65 -16.57
C VAL A 485 -12.50 -28.37 -16.08
N GLY A 486 -12.50 -28.13 -14.77
CA GLY A 486 -11.76 -27.02 -14.17
C GLY A 486 -10.24 -27.21 -14.33
N CYS A 487 -9.51 -26.13 -14.57
CA CYS A 487 -8.06 -26.22 -14.82
C CYS A 487 -7.28 -26.83 -13.65
N THR A 488 -7.78 -26.68 -12.42
CA THR A 488 -7.26 -27.34 -11.21
C THR A 488 -7.34 -28.87 -11.31
N GLU A 489 -8.48 -29.41 -11.73
CA GLU A 489 -8.67 -30.86 -11.90
C GLU A 489 -7.95 -31.38 -13.15
N ALA A 490 -7.95 -30.62 -14.26
CA ALA A 490 -7.19 -30.97 -15.46
C ALA A 490 -5.67 -31.04 -15.16
N ARG A 491 -5.14 -30.11 -14.33
CA ARG A 491 -3.75 -30.15 -13.86
C ARG A 491 -3.49 -31.39 -13.02
N ARG A 492 -4.36 -31.70 -12.04
CA ARG A 492 -4.25 -32.90 -11.20
C ARG A 492 -4.26 -34.21 -12.02
N GLN A 493 -5.08 -34.29 -13.07
CA GLN A 493 -5.13 -35.45 -13.97
C GLN A 493 -3.86 -35.60 -14.83
N CYS A 494 -3.24 -34.49 -15.25
CA CYS A 494 -1.96 -34.48 -15.95
C CYS A 494 -0.79 -34.82 -15.02
N GLU A 495 -0.76 -34.27 -13.81
CA GLU A 495 0.25 -34.56 -12.78
C GLU A 495 0.26 -36.05 -12.38
N GLY A 496 -0.92 -36.68 -12.34
CA GLY A 496 -1.10 -38.12 -12.11
C GLY A 496 -0.75 -39.04 -13.29
N ASP A 497 -0.17 -38.51 -14.37
CA ASP A 497 0.29 -39.26 -15.53
C ASP A 497 1.77 -39.01 -15.78
N HIS A 498 2.59 -40.06 -15.85
CA HIS A 498 4.04 -39.90 -15.94
C HIS A 498 4.50 -39.08 -17.15
N TYR A 499 3.88 -39.29 -18.32
CA TYR A 499 4.26 -38.61 -19.56
C TYR A 499 3.74 -37.16 -19.57
N CYS A 500 2.49 -36.96 -19.16
CA CYS A 500 1.90 -35.61 -19.07
C CYS A 500 2.61 -34.74 -18.01
N SER A 501 2.94 -35.31 -16.84
CA SER A 501 3.67 -34.66 -15.76
C SER A 501 5.09 -34.26 -16.17
N SER A 502 5.78 -35.06 -16.99
CA SER A 502 7.07 -34.67 -17.57
C SER A 502 6.92 -33.49 -18.52
N ALA A 503 6.00 -33.57 -19.49
CA ALA A 503 5.78 -32.52 -20.46
C ALA A 503 5.29 -31.19 -19.83
N MET A 504 4.56 -31.26 -18.71
CA MET A 504 4.19 -30.09 -17.90
C MET A 504 5.42 -29.39 -17.31
N ARG A 505 6.45 -30.12 -16.87
CA ARG A 505 7.70 -29.52 -16.36
C ARG A 505 8.48 -28.85 -17.49
N ASP A 506 8.57 -29.51 -18.64
CA ASP A 506 9.20 -28.95 -19.83
C ASP A 506 8.48 -27.67 -20.27
N TYR A 507 7.15 -27.63 -20.18
CA TYR A 507 6.34 -26.46 -20.47
C TYR A 507 6.63 -25.32 -19.49
N LEU A 508 6.65 -25.61 -18.18
CA LEU A 508 6.98 -24.63 -17.16
C LEU A 508 8.41 -24.08 -17.29
N PHE A 509 9.34 -24.87 -17.85
CA PHE A 509 10.73 -24.46 -18.08
C PHE A 509 10.89 -23.64 -19.38
N HIS A 510 10.43 -24.16 -20.52
CA HIS A 510 10.67 -23.53 -21.83
C HIS A 510 9.75 -22.34 -22.12
N CYS A 511 8.56 -22.27 -21.50
CA CYS A 511 7.60 -21.18 -21.69
C CYS A 511 7.70 -20.05 -20.66
N ARG A 512 8.76 -19.94 -19.85
CA ARG A 512 8.91 -18.85 -18.86
C ARG A 512 8.75 -17.44 -19.47
N LYS A 513 9.33 -17.17 -20.64
CA LYS A 513 9.18 -15.88 -21.36
C LYS A 513 7.76 -15.62 -21.88
N LEU A 514 6.95 -16.67 -22.06
CA LEU A 514 5.51 -16.54 -22.35
C LEU A 514 4.72 -16.13 -21.10
N PHE A 515 5.07 -16.67 -19.93
CA PHE A 515 4.44 -16.32 -18.66
C PHE A 515 4.85 -14.92 -18.17
N GLY A 516 5.98 -14.39 -18.62
CA GLY A 516 6.36 -12.97 -18.47
C GLY A 516 5.68 -12.03 -19.47
N GLY A 517 4.96 -12.56 -20.47
CA GLY A 517 4.28 -11.76 -21.49
C GLY A 517 5.19 -11.20 -22.59
N GLU A 518 6.39 -11.73 -22.77
CA GLU A 518 7.36 -11.26 -23.77
C GLU A 518 7.09 -11.88 -25.16
N ARG A 519 7.33 -13.20 -25.29
CA ARG A 519 7.29 -13.93 -26.56
C ARG A 519 7.14 -15.43 -26.35
N CYS A 520 6.58 -16.10 -27.36
CA CYS A 520 6.63 -17.54 -27.50
C CYS A 520 7.93 -17.93 -28.24
N SER A 521 8.84 -18.64 -27.58
CA SER A 521 10.05 -19.19 -28.20
C SER A 521 9.73 -20.44 -29.03
N GLU A 522 10.61 -20.79 -29.97
CA GLU A 522 10.49 -22.04 -30.74
C GLU A 522 10.50 -23.30 -29.84
N ASP A 523 11.29 -23.30 -28.77
CA ASP A 523 11.27 -24.38 -27.78
C ASP A 523 9.93 -24.46 -27.04
N CYS A 524 9.34 -23.32 -26.67
CA CYS A 524 8.01 -23.27 -26.08
C CYS A 524 6.94 -23.78 -27.08
N ARG A 525 6.97 -23.34 -28.35
CA ARG A 525 6.07 -23.84 -29.41
C ARG A 525 6.19 -25.37 -29.57
N ARG A 526 7.42 -25.91 -29.60
CA ARG A 526 7.68 -27.35 -29.69
C ARG A 526 7.10 -28.12 -28.51
N VAL A 527 7.23 -27.60 -27.29
CA VAL A 527 6.65 -28.24 -26.09
C VAL A 527 5.12 -28.15 -26.07
N ILE A 528 4.52 -27.01 -26.45
CA ILE A 528 3.06 -26.87 -26.60
C ILE A 528 2.52 -27.87 -27.62
N SER A 529 3.19 -28.01 -28.77
CA SER A 529 2.85 -28.98 -29.81
C SER A 529 2.90 -30.41 -29.28
N ASN A 530 3.97 -30.77 -28.56
CA ASN A 530 4.09 -32.06 -27.87
C ASN A 530 2.93 -32.30 -26.88
N MET A 531 2.64 -31.32 -26.02
CA MET A 531 1.52 -31.39 -25.06
C MET A 531 0.17 -31.63 -25.73
N ARG A 532 -0.10 -31.00 -26.89
CA ARG A 532 -1.34 -31.21 -27.64
C ARG A 532 -1.53 -32.63 -28.18
N THR A 533 -0.48 -33.45 -28.26
CA THR A 533 -0.60 -34.87 -28.65
C THR A 533 -1.09 -35.78 -27.51
N MET A 534 -1.04 -35.31 -26.26
CA MET A 534 -1.42 -36.11 -25.07
C MET A 534 -2.85 -35.79 -24.62
N PRO A 535 -3.78 -36.78 -24.57
CA PRO A 535 -5.19 -36.52 -24.25
C PRO A 535 -5.45 -35.85 -22.89
N LYS A 536 -4.61 -36.10 -21.88
CA LYS A 536 -4.69 -35.45 -20.56
C LYS A 536 -4.20 -34.00 -20.59
N ALA A 537 -3.15 -33.70 -21.36
CA ALA A 537 -2.65 -32.34 -21.52
C ALA A 537 -3.58 -31.49 -22.39
N GLN A 538 -4.24 -32.09 -23.39
CA GLN A 538 -5.24 -31.40 -24.23
C GLN A 538 -6.37 -30.77 -23.38
N GLN A 539 -6.75 -31.39 -22.26
CA GLN A 539 -7.74 -30.82 -21.34
C GLN A 539 -7.33 -29.45 -20.78
N LEU A 540 -6.03 -29.17 -20.64
CA LEU A 540 -5.51 -27.90 -20.13
C LEU A 540 -5.72 -26.74 -21.12
N ASP A 541 -5.71 -27.01 -22.42
CA ASP A 541 -6.01 -26.02 -23.46
C ASP A 541 -7.49 -25.59 -23.32
N THR A 542 -8.39 -26.56 -23.12
CA THR A 542 -9.86 -26.37 -23.08
C THR A 542 -10.48 -26.13 -21.70
N CYS A 543 -9.75 -26.29 -20.60
CA CYS A 543 -10.29 -26.15 -19.24
C CYS A 543 -10.75 -24.72 -18.91
N VAL A 544 -11.65 -24.59 -17.93
CA VAL A 544 -12.02 -23.27 -17.35
C VAL A 544 -11.16 -22.97 -16.14
N CYS A 545 -10.56 -21.79 -16.11
CA CYS A 545 -9.70 -21.35 -15.02
C CYS A 545 -10.49 -21.20 -13.71
N ASP A 546 -10.07 -21.97 -12.71
CA ASP A 546 -10.70 -22.11 -11.39
C ASP A 546 -9.64 -22.15 -10.28
N GLY A 547 -10.07 -22.29 -9.03
CA GLY A 547 -9.18 -22.35 -7.87
C GLY A 547 -8.47 -21.02 -7.56
N THR A 548 -7.43 -21.10 -6.72
CA THR A 548 -6.58 -19.96 -6.32
C THR A 548 -5.80 -19.36 -7.48
N ASP A 549 -5.41 -20.21 -8.44
CA ASP A 549 -4.51 -19.87 -9.53
C ASP A 549 -5.26 -19.27 -10.73
N ARG A 550 -6.58 -19.05 -10.60
CA ARG A 550 -7.48 -18.60 -11.69
C ARG A 550 -6.93 -17.41 -12.47
N ASN A 551 -6.47 -16.37 -11.78
CA ASN A 551 -5.97 -15.14 -12.43
C ASN A 551 -4.71 -15.41 -13.27
N ILE A 552 -3.82 -16.28 -12.78
CA ILE A 552 -2.59 -16.70 -13.48
C ILE A 552 -2.97 -17.57 -14.69
N CYS A 553 -3.92 -18.49 -14.52
CA CYS A 553 -4.45 -19.32 -15.59
C CYS A 553 -5.08 -18.48 -16.73
N GLU A 554 -5.93 -17.49 -16.40
CA GLU A 554 -6.55 -16.61 -17.39
C GLU A 554 -5.48 -15.80 -18.13
N TYR A 555 -4.49 -15.24 -17.41
CA TYR A 555 -3.36 -14.54 -18.01
C TYR A 555 -2.55 -15.44 -18.96
N ILE A 556 -2.18 -16.65 -18.55
CA ILE A 556 -1.43 -17.60 -19.37
C ILE A 556 -2.22 -17.96 -20.64
N LYS A 557 -3.54 -18.18 -20.55
CA LYS A 557 -4.37 -18.46 -21.74
C LYS A 557 -4.43 -17.27 -22.71
N VAL A 558 -4.47 -16.04 -22.21
CA VAL A 558 -4.39 -14.83 -23.05
C VAL A 558 -3.02 -14.70 -23.71
N SER A 559 -1.92 -14.86 -22.97
CA SER A 559 -0.55 -14.79 -23.50
C SER A 559 -0.30 -15.89 -24.53
N MET A 560 -0.72 -17.12 -24.25
CA MET A 560 -0.67 -18.26 -25.18
C MET A 560 -1.35 -17.94 -26.51
N LYS A 561 -2.58 -17.42 -26.47
CA LYS A 561 -3.32 -17.02 -27.67
C LYS A 561 -2.65 -15.89 -28.44
N THR A 562 -2.01 -14.96 -27.74
CA THR A 562 -1.40 -13.74 -28.29
C THR A 562 -0.06 -14.00 -28.96
N PHE A 563 0.77 -14.89 -28.39
CA PHE A 563 2.16 -15.08 -28.83
C PHE A 563 2.45 -16.45 -29.50
N CYS A 564 1.63 -17.48 -29.25
CA CYS A 564 1.85 -18.86 -29.72
C CYS A 564 0.82 -19.35 -30.76
N SER A 565 0.10 -18.46 -31.43
CA SER A 565 -0.85 -18.83 -32.50
C SER A 565 -0.15 -18.91 -33.87
N ASP A 566 -0.34 -20.02 -34.59
CA ASP A 566 0.39 -20.28 -35.85
C ASP A 566 -0.32 -19.74 -37.11
N SER A 567 0.43 -18.90 -37.84
CA SER A 567 0.40 -18.61 -39.29
C SER A 567 -0.91 -18.24 -40.02
N SER A 568 -0.95 -17.01 -40.59
CA SER A 568 -1.04 -16.83 -42.06
C SER A 568 -1.01 -15.37 -42.55
N ASP A 569 -1.31 -14.36 -41.73
CA ASP A 569 -1.41 -12.96 -42.21
C ASP A 569 -0.80 -11.92 -41.25
N ARG A 570 0.49 -11.59 -41.40
CA ARG A 570 1.10 -10.29 -41.02
C ARG A 570 2.32 -9.94 -41.89
N PHE A 571 2.08 -9.63 -43.17
CA PHE A 571 3.03 -8.87 -43.99
C PHE A 571 2.60 -7.40 -44.08
N ALA A 572 2.94 -6.65 -43.03
CA ALA A 572 3.00 -5.18 -42.93
C ALA A 572 3.22 -4.85 -41.43
N GLY A 573 4.21 -4.07 -41.02
CA GLY A 573 5.07 -3.19 -41.81
C GLY A 573 5.31 -1.89 -41.07
N SER A 574 6.07 -1.94 -39.97
CA SER A 574 6.66 -0.76 -39.34
C SER A 574 7.97 -1.20 -38.68
N GLY A 575 9.06 -1.11 -39.42
CA GLY A 575 10.38 -1.49 -38.90
C GLY A 575 10.92 -0.45 -37.93
N PHE A 576 11.50 -0.92 -36.84
CA PHE A 576 12.79 -0.40 -36.39
C PHE A 576 13.77 -1.58 -36.37
N SER A 577 15.00 -1.31 -36.76
CA SER A 577 16.05 -2.29 -37.01
C SER A 577 17.08 -2.19 -35.91
N ASP A 578 17.00 -3.08 -34.93
CA ASP A 578 18.07 -3.27 -33.95
C ASP A 578 18.73 -4.62 -34.21
N THR A 579 19.87 -4.57 -34.88
CA THR A 579 20.83 -5.67 -34.95
C THR A 579 21.85 -5.48 -33.83
N GLU A 580 21.61 -6.09 -32.68
CA GLU A 580 22.68 -6.40 -31.73
C GLU A 580 22.65 -7.89 -31.42
N GLU A 581 23.79 -8.54 -31.63
CA GLU A 581 24.04 -9.94 -31.29
C GLU A 581 24.49 -9.97 -29.82
N ASP A 582 23.58 -10.28 -28.90
CA ASP A 582 23.93 -10.55 -27.51
C ASP A 582 24.71 -11.88 -27.43
N SER A 583 26.04 -11.78 -27.42
CA SER A 583 26.92 -12.88 -27.02
C SER A 583 26.97 -12.97 -25.49
N GLU A 584 26.38 -14.04 -24.94
CA GLU A 584 26.55 -14.41 -23.53
C GLU A 584 28.01 -14.81 -23.27
N ASP A 585 28.73 -14.05 -22.44
CA ASP A 585 30.00 -14.46 -21.83
C ASP A 585 29.90 -14.29 -20.30
N ASP A 586 29.95 -15.41 -19.60
CA ASP A 586 29.87 -15.50 -18.13
C ASP A 586 31.12 -14.90 -17.46
N TYR A 587 30.93 -13.92 -16.57
CA TYR A 587 31.91 -13.58 -15.54
C TYR A 587 31.41 -13.96 -14.15
N ILE A 588 31.80 -15.16 -13.72
CA ILE A 588 31.68 -15.63 -12.33
C ILE A 588 32.83 -15.03 -11.53
N ASP A 589 32.57 -13.97 -10.76
CA ASP A 589 33.51 -13.52 -9.72
C ASP A 589 33.46 -14.49 -8.53
N ARG A 590 34.58 -15.16 -8.30
CA ARG A 590 34.77 -16.17 -7.25
C ARG A 590 35.89 -15.72 -6.32
N GLU A 591 35.63 -14.74 -5.46
CA GLU A 591 36.59 -14.32 -4.42
C GLU A 591 36.70 -15.38 -3.33
N GLU A 592 37.78 -16.17 -3.42
CA GLU A 592 38.14 -17.20 -2.44
C GLU A 592 39.19 -16.65 -1.48
N TYR A 593 38.78 -16.30 -0.26
CA TYR A 593 39.68 -15.83 0.79
C TYR A 593 40.65 -16.93 1.23
N LEU A 594 41.92 -16.82 0.85
CA LEU A 594 43.00 -17.68 1.34
C LEU A 594 43.72 -17.06 2.54
N TYR A 595 43.95 -17.89 3.56
CA TYR A 595 44.75 -17.58 4.73
C TYR A 595 46.25 -17.62 4.40
N GLU A 596 47.03 -16.66 4.91
CA GLU A 596 48.48 -16.79 5.02
C GLU A 596 48.86 -17.52 6.32
N GLU A 597 49.63 -18.61 6.21
CA GLU A 597 50.54 -19.05 7.28
C GLU A 597 51.93 -19.38 6.71
N ASN A 598 52.95 -19.10 7.51
CA ASN A 598 54.37 -19.15 7.15
C ASN A 598 54.86 -20.56 6.77
N SER A 599 55.86 -20.65 5.85
CA SER A 599 57.17 -21.23 6.22
C SER A 599 58.27 -21.08 5.14
N SER A 600 59.41 -20.52 5.59
CA SER A 600 60.80 -20.92 5.24
C SER A 600 61.36 -20.93 3.80
N ALA A 601 62.59 -20.41 3.75
CA ALA A 601 63.77 -20.89 2.99
C ALA A 601 64.23 -20.07 1.77
N SER A 602 65.49 -19.66 1.84
CA SER A 602 66.21 -18.76 0.95
C SER A 602 66.79 -19.48 -0.30
N PRO A 603 67.27 -18.73 -1.32
CA PRO A 603 67.59 -19.27 -2.65
C PRO A 603 69.09 -19.68 -2.77
N PRO A 604 69.66 -20.00 -3.96
CA PRO A 604 70.10 -18.91 -4.85
C PRO A 604 70.23 -19.22 -6.37
N CYS A 605 70.47 -18.14 -7.13
CA CYS A 605 71.34 -18.07 -8.31
C CYS A 605 70.93 -18.75 -9.65
N ARG A 606 70.73 -17.93 -10.68
CA ARG A 606 71.77 -17.78 -11.73
C ARG A 606 71.73 -16.43 -12.44
N THR A 607 72.93 -15.96 -12.76
CA THR A 607 73.32 -14.61 -13.20
C THR A 607 73.47 -14.53 -14.73
N VAL A 608 73.86 -13.36 -15.27
CA VAL A 608 74.42 -13.08 -16.62
C VAL A 608 73.36 -12.82 -17.71
N LEU A 609 73.36 -11.74 -18.52
CA LEU A 609 74.28 -10.59 -18.80
C LEU A 609 73.36 -9.37 -19.17
N ASN A 610 73.57 -8.13 -18.69
CA ASN A 610 74.36 -7.04 -19.33
C ASN A 610 74.01 -6.83 -20.83
N ILE A 611 73.85 -5.60 -21.40
CA ILE A 611 74.61 -4.36 -21.16
C ILE A 611 74.00 -3.11 -21.91
N LEU A 612 74.32 -1.86 -21.50
CA LEU A 612 74.09 -0.54 -22.17
C LEU A 612 72.62 0.00 -22.25
N THR A 613 72.27 1.30 -22.06
CA THR A 613 73.08 2.54 -21.81
C THR A 613 72.30 3.66 -21.06
N THR A 614 73.06 4.44 -20.27
CA THR A 614 72.86 5.80 -19.68
C THR A 614 71.93 6.79 -20.43
N ILE A 615 71.01 7.58 -19.81
CA ILE A 615 71.09 8.66 -18.76
C ILE A 615 71.23 10.11 -19.33
N LEU A 616 70.49 11.06 -18.71
CA LEU A 616 70.32 12.55 -18.90
C LEU A 616 68.97 12.94 -19.55
N VAL A 617 67.97 13.62 -18.95
CA VAL A 617 67.78 14.49 -17.74
C VAL A 617 68.11 15.99 -17.93
N LEU A 618 67.05 16.85 -17.87
CA LEU A 618 67.01 18.35 -17.78
C LEU A 618 67.48 19.13 -19.05
N THR A 619 66.98 20.33 -19.43
CA THR A 619 66.07 21.35 -18.83
C THR A 619 65.51 22.32 -19.89
N LYS A 620 64.34 22.96 -19.61
CA LYS A 620 63.81 24.31 -20.00
C LYS A 620 62.27 24.25 -19.89
N PHE A 621 61.50 25.18 -19.29
CA PHE A 621 61.70 26.60 -18.95
C PHE A 621 62.09 27.49 -20.14
N ILE A 622 61.12 27.72 -21.04
CA ILE A 622 60.48 29.03 -21.24
C ILE A 622 58.97 28.78 -21.22
#